data_AF-A0A1G8UYT8-F1
#
_entry.id   AF-A0A1G8UYT8-F1
#
_cell.length_a   1.000
_cell.length_b   1.000
_cell.length_c   1.000
_cell.angle_alpha   90.00
_cell.angle_beta   90.00
_cell.angle_gamma   90.00
#
_symmetry.space_group_name_H-M   'P 1'
#
loop_
_entity.id
_entity.type
_entity.pdbx_description
1 polymer ?
#
loop_
_entity_poly.entity_id
_entity_poly.type
_entity_poly.pdbx_seq_one_letter_code
_entity_poly.pdbx_strand_id
1 'polypeptide(L)'
;MWILNFIKSHPLITHNISFTNSGLERKLRIAESRTNRPTLMFEKSGTVTANGEMIFHELNLNKTDALYVEFIFSKNDLRYNQAMSEELMKNDEILSEDIKELESLIDEALISKDKARFIELTDELQKLNDKRG
;
A
#
# COMPACT_ATOMS: atom_id res chain seq x y z
N MET A 1 2.81 -21.65 -7.03
CA MET A 1 4.27 -21.45 -7.02
C MET A 1 4.80 -20.55 -8.15
N TRP A 2 4.23 -20.55 -9.36
CA TRP A 2 4.75 -19.73 -10.48
C TRP A 2 4.52 -18.21 -10.35
N ILE A 3 3.37 -17.77 -9.81
CA ILE A 3 3.04 -16.33 -9.68
C ILE A 3 4.02 -15.56 -8.78
N LEU A 4 4.49 -16.19 -7.69
CA LEU A 4 5.47 -15.60 -6.78
C LEU A 4 6.85 -15.47 -7.42
N ASN A 5 7.25 -16.49 -8.18
CA ASN A 5 8.50 -16.43 -8.95
C ASN A 5 8.45 -15.35 -10.03
N PHE A 6 7.28 -15.16 -10.66
CA PHE A 6 7.07 -14.08 -11.61
C PHE A 6 7.23 -12.70 -10.93
N ILE A 7 6.54 -12.47 -9.82
CA ILE A 7 6.65 -11.21 -9.07
C ILE A 7 8.10 -10.94 -8.68
N LYS A 8 8.77 -11.95 -8.08
CA LYS A 8 10.18 -11.85 -7.64
C LYS A 8 11.15 -11.55 -8.79
N SER A 9 10.88 -12.03 -9.99
CA SER A 9 11.73 -11.78 -11.17
C SER A 9 11.47 -10.42 -11.83
N HIS A 10 10.47 -9.66 -11.38
CA HIS A 10 10.09 -8.36 -11.93
C HIS A 10 10.22 -7.26 -10.86
N PRO A 11 11.36 -6.53 -10.84
CA PRO A 11 11.61 -5.47 -9.86
C PRO A 11 10.54 -4.38 -9.85
N LEU A 12 10.00 -4.03 -11.02
CA LEU A 12 8.92 -3.06 -11.15
C LEU A 12 7.67 -3.44 -10.35
N ILE A 13 7.28 -4.73 -10.41
CA ILE A 13 6.14 -5.22 -9.64
C ILE A 13 6.51 -5.23 -8.16
N THR A 14 7.68 -5.78 -7.82
CA THR A 14 8.14 -5.92 -6.43
C THR A 14 8.24 -4.58 -5.70
N HIS A 15 8.67 -3.51 -6.38
CA HIS A 15 8.79 -2.18 -5.79
C HIS A 15 7.44 -1.54 -5.46
N ASN A 16 6.39 -1.91 -6.20
CA ASN A 16 5.05 -1.36 -6.04
C ASN A 16 4.14 -2.24 -5.17
N ILE A 17 4.72 -3.22 -4.47
CA ILE A 17 3.98 -4.05 -3.51
C ILE A 17 3.89 -3.34 -2.17
N SER A 18 2.69 -3.34 -1.60
CA SER A 18 2.45 -2.97 -0.22
C SER A 18 1.82 -4.15 0.53
N PHE A 19 2.29 -4.41 1.74
CA PHE A 19 1.71 -5.41 2.64
C PHE A 19 0.70 -4.81 3.63
N THR A 20 0.64 -3.48 3.69
CA THR A 20 -0.15 -2.74 4.71
C THR A 20 -1.36 -2.02 4.11
N ASN A 21 -1.29 -1.61 2.84
CA ASN A 21 -2.31 -0.76 2.21
C ASN A 21 -3.49 -1.57 1.66
N SER A 22 -4.41 -1.94 2.55
CA SER A 22 -5.62 -2.69 2.20
C SER A 22 -6.64 -1.91 1.34
N GLY A 23 -6.48 -0.59 1.18
CA GLY A 23 -7.36 0.27 0.40
C GLY A 23 -7.03 0.34 -1.09
N LEU A 24 -5.96 -0.32 -1.55
CA LEU A 24 -5.60 -0.35 -2.97
C LEU A 24 -6.64 -1.10 -3.79
N GLU A 25 -6.92 -0.58 -4.99
CA GLU A 25 -7.87 -1.21 -5.92
C GLU A 25 -7.42 -2.60 -6.37
N ARG A 26 -6.10 -2.85 -6.40
CA ARG A 26 -5.50 -4.13 -6.81
C ARG A 26 -5.01 -4.88 -5.59
N LYS A 27 -5.61 -6.04 -5.34
CA LYS A 27 -5.31 -6.89 -4.19
C LYS A 27 -5.01 -8.31 -4.63
N LEU A 28 -3.84 -8.81 -4.28
CA LEU A 28 -3.42 -10.18 -4.48
C LEU A 28 -3.38 -10.90 -3.13
N ARG A 29 -4.21 -11.92 -2.98
CA ARG A 29 -4.27 -12.75 -1.78
C ARG A 29 -3.68 -14.12 -2.06
N ILE A 30 -2.75 -14.55 -1.22
CA ILE A 30 -2.08 -15.84 -1.31
C ILE A 30 -2.30 -16.59 0.00
N ALA A 31 -2.99 -17.72 -0.06
CA ALA A 31 -3.35 -18.49 1.12
C ALA A 31 -2.64 -19.85 1.15
N GLU A 32 -2.21 -20.28 2.34
CA GLU A 32 -1.69 -21.63 2.54
C GLU A 32 -2.80 -22.68 2.29
N SER A 33 -2.44 -23.82 1.69
CA SER A 33 -3.39 -24.89 1.32
C SER A 33 -4.20 -25.46 2.49
N ARG A 34 -3.76 -25.24 3.74
CA ARG A 34 -4.45 -25.67 4.96
C ARG A 34 -5.53 -24.69 5.44
N THR A 35 -5.57 -23.51 4.85
CA THR A 35 -6.69 -22.58 5.02
C THR A 35 -7.75 -22.99 4.02
N ASN A 36 -9.02 -23.11 4.43
CA ASN A 36 -10.14 -23.54 3.57
C ASN A 36 -10.51 -22.47 2.51
N ARG A 37 -9.53 -21.73 2.01
CA ARG A 37 -9.61 -20.57 1.11
C ARG A 37 -8.88 -20.89 -0.20
N PRO A 38 -9.23 -20.22 -1.31
CA PRO A 38 -8.46 -20.34 -2.55
C PRO A 38 -7.00 -19.94 -2.32
N THR A 39 -6.06 -20.76 -2.82
CA THR A 39 -4.61 -20.52 -2.66
C THR A 39 -4.16 -19.21 -3.31
N LEU A 40 -4.85 -18.78 -4.35
CA LEU A 40 -4.55 -17.54 -5.08
C LEU A 40 -5.86 -16.86 -5.46
N MET A 41 -5.98 -15.59 -5.12
CA MET A 41 -7.11 -14.76 -5.47
C MET A 41 -6.64 -13.34 -5.78
N PHE A 42 -7.18 -12.73 -6.81
CA PHE A 42 -6.92 -11.36 -7.18
C PHE A 42 -8.22 -10.59 -7.24
N GLU A 43 -8.20 -9.38 -6.70
CA GLU A 43 -9.32 -8.46 -6.69
C GLU A 43 -8.86 -7.16 -7.35
N LYS A 44 -9.67 -6.68 -8.30
CA LYS A 44 -9.46 -5.41 -9.00
C LYS A 44 -10.79 -4.70 -9.17
N SER A 45 -10.95 -3.55 -8.52
CA SER A 45 -12.12 -2.65 -8.68
C SER A 45 -13.46 -3.41 -8.55
N GLY A 46 -13.56 -4.30 -7.56
CA GLY A 46 -14.74 -5.13 -7.29
C GLY A 46 -14.85 -6.44 -8.09
N THR A 47 -13.98 -6.67 -9.07
CA THR A 47 -13.90 -7.96 -9.80
C THR A 47 -12.93 -8.90 -9.10
N VAL A 48 -13.41 -10.09 -8.73
CA VAL A 48 -12.59 -11.11 -8.07
C VAL A 48 -12.34 -12.29 -9.02
N THR A 49 -11.08 -12.70 -9.15
CA THR A 49 -10.68 -13.87 -9.94
C THR A 49 -9.72 -14.77 -9.17
N ALA A 50 -9.88 -16.08 -9.34
CA ALA A 50 -8.94 -17.09 -8.87
C ALA A 50 -8.18 -17.75 -10.04
N ASN A 51 -8.42 -17.30 -11.29
CA ASN A 51 -7.74 -17.85 -12.46
C ASN A 51 -6.32 -17.29 -12.56
N GLY A 52 -5.31 -18.15 -12.33
CA GLY A 52 -3.90 -17.78 -12.36
C GLY A 52 -3.45 -17.14 -13.68
N GLU A 53 -4.02 -17.50 -14.83
CA GLU A 53 -3.65 -16.91 -16.13
C GLU A 53 -4.13 -15.45 -16.24
N MET A 54 -5.36 -15.17 -15.78
CA MET A 54 -5.88 -13.81 -15.75
C MET A 54 -5.09 -12.94 -14.76
N ILE A 55 -4.76 -13.49 -13.60
CA ILE A 55 -3.94 -12.80 -12.59
C ILE A 55 -2.57 -12.47 -13.19
N PHE A 56 -1.94 -13.43 -13.86
CA PHE A 56 -0.65 -13.22 -14.52
C PHE A 56 -0.73 -12.12 -15.58
N HIS A 57 -1.75 -12.16 -16.44
CA HIS A 57 -1.95 -11.16 -17.47
C HIS A 57 -2.13 -9.75 -16.87
N GLU A 58 -2.96 -9.63 -15.84
CA GLU A 58 -3.19 -8.36 -15.14
C GLU A 58 -1.92 -7.81 -14.46
N LEU A 59 -1.12 -8.68 -13.82
CA LEU A 59 0.15 -8.30 -13.21
C LEU A 59 1.19 -7.89 -14.26
N ASN A 60 1.19 -8.55 -15.42
CA ASN A 60 2.12 -8.27 -16.50
C ASN A 60 1.75 -7.01 -17.30
N LEU A 61 0.47 -6.66 -17.42
CA LEU A 61 0.05 -5.40 -18.03
C LEU A 61 0.31 -4.20 -17.12
N ASN A 62 -0.01 -4.33 -15.83
CA ASN A 62 -0.01 -3.24 -14.87
C ASN A 62 1.17 -3.37 -13.89
N LYS A 63 2.40 -3.34 -14.42
CA LYS A 63 3.63 -3.60 -13.62
C LYS A 63 4.00 -2.44 -12.70
N THR A 64 3.58 -1.24 -13.07
CA THR A 64 3.93 0.03 -12.40
C THR A 64 2.92 0.45 -11.34
N ASP A 65 1.75 -0.18 -11.32
CA ASP A 65 0.69 0.26 -10.42
C ASP A 65 0.83 -0.46 -9.08
N ALA A 66 0.46 0.24 -8.01
CA ALA A 66 0.48 -0.30 -6.66
C ALA A 66 -0.33 -1.61 -6.55
N LEU A 67 0.21 -2.56 -5.82
CA LEU A 67 -0.37 -3.88 -5.60
C LEU A 67 -0.37 -4.19 -4.11
N TYR A 68 -1.55 -4.33 -3.52
CA TYR A 68 -1.66 -4.85 -2.16
C TYR A 68 -1.46 -6.37 -2.18
N VAL A 69 -0.53 -6.90 -1.40
CA VAL A 69 -0.30 -8.34 -1.30
C VAL A 69 -0.60 -8.80 0.12
N GLU A 70 -1.54 -9.73 0.25
CA GLU A 70 -1.96 -10.31 1.52
C GLU A 70 -1.59 -11.79 1.56
N PHE A 71 -0.75 -12.19 2.53
CA PHE A 71 -0.49 -13.59 2.80
C PHE A 71 -1.36 -14.10 3.95
N ILE A 72 -2.06 -15.22 3.72
CA ILE A 72 -2.87 -15.89 4.74
C ILE A 72 -2.17 -17.20 5.11
N PHE A 73 -1.55 -17.20 6.28
CA PHE A 73 -0.91 -18.36 6.86
C PHE A 73 -1.82 -19.04 7.88
N SER A 74 -1.69 -20.36 8.05
CA SER A 74 -2.44 -21.10 9.08
C SER A 74 -1.91 -20.83 10.49
N LYS A 75 -0.68 -20.32 10.61
CA LYS A 75 -0.01 -19.91 11.85
C LYS A 75 0.64 -18.56 11.62
N ASN A 76 0.84 -17.78 12.68
CA ASN A 76 1.57 -16.52 12.58
C ASN A 76 2.97 -16.75 11.98
N ASP A 77 3.23 -16.08 10.86
CA ASP A 77 4.56 -16.04 10.24
C ASP A 77 5.30 -14.79 10.74
N LEU A 78 6.37 -15.02 11.49
CA LEU A 78 7.15 -13.93 12.09
C LEU A 78 7.77 -13.02 11.03
N ARG A 79 8.21 -13.57 9.88
CA ARG A 79 8.88 -12.79 8.83
C ARG A 79 7.89 -11.88 8.11
N TYR A 80 6.69 -12.40 7.83
CA TYR A 80 5.64 -11.59 7.25
C TYR A 80 5.20 -10.46 8.18
N ASN A 81 5.03 -10.77 9.47
CA ASN A 81 4.67 -9.76 10.48
C ASN A 81 5.76 -8.69 10.63
N GLN A 82 7.04 -9.10 10.59
CA GLN A 82 8.17 -8.16 10.60
C GLN A 82 8.15 -7.25 9.37
N ALA A 83 8.01 -7.81 8.16
CA ALA A 83 7.95 -7.01 6.93
C ALA A 83 6.79 -6.01 6.95
N MET A 84 5.62 -6.43 7.42
CA MET A 84 4.46 -5.54 7.56
C MET A 84 4.70 -4.43 8.59
N SER A 85 5.32 -4.75 9.73
CA SER A 85 5.67 -3.76 10.76
C SER A 85 6.72 -2.76 10.27
N GLU A 86 7.74 -3.21 9.52
CA GLU A 86 8.77 -2.33 8.96
C GLU A 86 8.17 -1.37 7.93
N GLU A 87 7.24 -1.83 7.09
CA GLU A 87 6.54 -0.98 6.13
C GLU A 87 5.67 0.07 6.85
N LEU A 88 4.93 -0.33 7.90
CA LEU A 88 4.15 0.61 8.72
C LEU A 88 5.04 1.68 9.37
N MET A 89 6.17 1.29 9.94
CA MET A 89 7.12 2.22 10.57
C MET A 89 7.66 3.22 9.55
N LYS A 90 8.08 2.77 8.36
CA LYS A 90 8.53 3.66 7.29
C LYS A 90 7.44 4.63 6.84
N ASN A 91 6.21 4.14 6.69
CA ASN A 91 5.09 4.98 6.30
C ASN A 91 4.77 6.03 7.38
N ASP A 92 4.88 5.69 8.67
CA ASP A 92 4.69 6.66 9.77
C ASP A 92 5.82 7.70 9.83
N GLU A 93 7.07 7.27 9.59
CA GLU A 93 8.22 8.16 9.50
C GLU A 93 8.06 9.17 8.36
N ILE A 94 7.76 8.72 7.14
CA ILE A 94 7.52 9.59 5.98
C ILE A 94 6.37 10.55 6.27
N LEU A 95 5.25 10.04 6.78
CA LEU A 95 4.10 10.88 7.13
C LEU A 95 4.45 11.93 8.20
N SER A 96 5.32 11.60 9.16
CA SER A 96 5.79 12.55 10.17
C SER A 96 6.68 13.63 9.59
N GLU A 97 7.47 13.33 8.56
CA GLU A 97 8.30 14.29 7.83
C GLU A 97 7.41 15.23 6.99
N ASP A 98 6.46 14.68 6.24
CA ASP A 98 5.50 15.44 5.44
C ASP A 98 4.69 16.43 6.31
N ILE A 99 4.24 15.98 7.49
CA ILE A 99 3.53 16.83 8.45
C ILE A 99 4.41 18.00 8.92
N LYS A 100 5.68 17.74 9.27
CA LYS A 100 6.60 18.80 9.69
C LYS A 100 6.88 19.80 8.58
N GLU A 101 6.99 19.34 7.34
CA GLU A 101 7.16 20.21 6.19
C GLU A 101 5.94 21.12 6.00
N LEU A 102 4.74 20.54 6.07
CA LEU A 102 3.49 21.31 6.00
C LEU A 102 3.38 22.34 7.12
N GLU A 103 3.71 21.97 8.36
CA GLU A 103 3.74 22.92 9.49
C GLU A 103 4.69 24.09 9.22
N SER A 104 5.89 23.83 8.69
CA SER A 104 6.84 24.88 8.31
C SER A 104 6.28 25.80 7.22
N LEU A 105 5.60 25.24 6.22
CA LEU A 105 4.99 26.03 5.14
C LEU A 105 3.80 26.87 5.63
N ILE A 106 3.04 26.36 6.60
CA ILE A 106 1.96 27.09 7.28
C ILE A 106 2.52 28.28 8.05
N ASP A 107 3.61 28.10 8.79
CA ASP A 107 4.30 29.19 9.49
C ASP A 107 4.80 30.27 8.52
N GLU A 108 5.38 29.89 7.38
CA GLU A 108 5.77 30.83 6.33
C GLU A 108 4.58 31.60 5.75
N ALA A 109 3.44 30.93 5.53
CA ALA A 109 2.21 31.56 5.05
C ALA A 109 1.67 32.58 6.08
N LEU A 110 1.76 32.28 7.38
CA LEU A 110 1.39 33.21 8.45
C LEU A 110 2.30 34.45 8.48
N ILE A 111 3.61 34.26 8.37
CA ILE A 111 4.61 35.35 8.35
C ILE A 111 4.38 36.28 7.14
N SER A 112 4.13 35.69 5.97
CA SER A 112 3.84 36.42 4.73
C SER A 112 2.42 36.98 4.64
N LYS A 113 1.56 36.65 5.61
CA LYS A 113 0.11 36.98 5.64
C LYS A 113 -0.65 36.46 4.42
N ASP A 114 -0.16 35.39 3.81
CA ASP A 114 -0.83 34.72 2.70
C ASP A 114 -1.95 33.81 3.23
N LYS A 115 -3.13 34.42 3.37
CA LYS A 115 -4.32 33.75 3.88
C LYS A 115 -4.80 32.63 2.97
N ALA A 116 -4.62 32.73 1.65
CA ALA A 116 -5.08 31.70 0.72
C ALA A 116 -4.23 30.43 0.91
N ARG A 117 -2.90 30.60 0.88
CA ARG A 117 -1.95 29.50 1.08
C ARG A 117 -2.09 28.86 2.45
N PHE A 118 -2.32 29.65 3.50
CA PHE A 118 -2.57 29.13 4.84
C PHE A 118 -3.78 28.18 4.89
N ILE A 119 -4.90 28.56 4.27
CA ILE A 119 -6.12 27.74 4.25
C ILE A 119 -5.89 26.43 3.50
N GLU A 120 -5.23 26.48 2.33
CA GLU A 120 -4.92 25.29 1.54
C GLU A 120 -4.05 24.30 2.31
N LEU A 121 -2.94 24.76 2.89
CA LEU A 121 -2.02 23.91 3.63
C LEU A 121 -2.65 23.34 4.91
N THR A 122 -3.51 24.10 5.59
CA THR A 122 -4.20 23.62 6.80
C THR A 122 -5.23 22.54 6.47
N ASP A 123 -5.94 22.66 5.33
CA ASP A 123 -6.86 21.62 4.85
C ASP A 123 -6.11 20.33 4.46
N GLU A 124 -4.93 20.47 3.85
CA GLU A 124 -4.06 19.32 3.55
C GLU A 124 -3.54 18.63 4.83
N LEU A 125 -3.09 19.41 5.81
CA LEU A 125 -2.66 18.90 7.12
C LEU A 125 -3.79 18.15 7.83
N GLN A 126 -5.02 18.68 7.79
CA GLN A 126 -6.19 18.04 8.40
C GLN A 126 -6.47 16.67 7.76
N LYS A 127 -6.43 16.57 6.43
CA LYS A 127 -6.61 15.29 5.72
C LYS A 127 -5.54 14.26 6.05
N LEU A 128 -4.29 14.68 6.26
CA LEU A 128 -3.21 13.77 6.65
C LEU A 128 -3.37 13.29 8.10
N ASN A 129 -3.84 14.16 9.00
CA ASN A 129 -4.07 13.79 10.39
C ASN A 129 -5.26 12.83 10.53
N ASP A 130 -6.31 13.01 9.73
CA ASP A 130 -7.46 12.10 9.68
C ASP A 130 -7.07 10.69 9.18
N LYS A 131 -5.98 10.55 8.41
CA LYS A 131 -5.44 9.24 8.00
C LYS A 131 -4.66 8.52 9.12
N ARG A 132 -4.29 9.22 10.20
CA ARG A 132 -3.57 8.63 11.37
C ARG A 132 -4.53 8.04 12.41
N GLY A 133 -5.80 8.43 12.42
CA GLY A 133 -6.84 7.98 13.36
C GLY A 133 -7.62 6.78 12.87
#